data_AF-A0A7Y0B7E7-F1
#
_entry.id   AF-A0A7Y0B7E7-F1
#
_cell.length_a   1.000
_cell.length_b   1.000
_cell.length_c   1.000
_cell.angle_alpha   90.00
_cell.angle_beta   90.00
_cell.angle_gamma   90.00
#
_symmetry.space_group_name_H-M   'P 1'
#
loop_
_entity.id
_entity.type
_entity.pdbx_description
1 polymer ?
#
loop_
_entity_poly.entity_id
_entity_poly.type
_entity_poly.pdbx_seq_one_letter_code
_entity_poly.pdbx_strand_id
1 'polypeptide(L)'
;MAPGSVLCEAVDRLLARVAAGEPEGGGRDGDLPAFRRLRSLLSSPQQEPGDCAALARRLADEPLATTTRVELLVRAVDMTATEVELTAALDELVDAVADRPVLAAVAAEDLDGAHRYRAPLADPAAVLAVVRTLGDSGDLVRGLLAAALATALGSRQGWPEQCRAAVLALRRHPEPDVRESAYEADLSDAD
;
A
#
# COMPACT_ATOMS: atom_id res chain seq x y z
N MET A 1 -4.40 15.23 9.89
CA MET A 1 -5.75 15.25 10.48
C MET A 1 -5.75 15.87 11.88
N ALA A 2 -6.64 16.83 12.16
CA ALA A 2 -6.77 17.40 13.51
C ALA A 2 -7.46 16.40 14.46
N PRO A 3 -7.00 16.25 15.73
CA PRO A 3 -7.73 15.52 16.75
C PRO A 3 -9.14 16.11 16.92
N GLY A 4 -10.18 15.26 16.95
CA GLY A 4 -11.57 15.70 17.07
C GLY A 4 -12.26 16.04 15.74
N SER A 5 -11.72 15.63 14.59
CA SER A 5 -12.48 15.72 13.34
C SER A 5 -13.70 14.81 13.37
N VAL A 6 -14.80 15.24 12.75
CA VAL A 6 -16.04 14.45 12.65
C VAL A 6 -15.78 13.06 12.04
N LEU A 7 -14.83 12.98 11.10
CA LEU A 7 -14.39 11.72 10.50
C LEU A 7 -13.71 10.81 11.54
N CYS A 8 -12.77 11.34 12.34
CA CYS A 8 -12.13 10.56 13.40
C CYS A 8 -13.15 10.01 14.39
N GLU A 9 -14.07 10.86 14.86
CA GLU A 9 -15.10 10.43 15.81
C GLU A 9 -16.03 9.36 15.22
N ALA A 10 -16.40 9.48 13.95
CA ALA A 10 -17.21 8.49 13.26
C ALA A 10 -16.48 7.14 13.14
N VAL A 11 -15.19 7.17 12.77
CA VAL A 11 -14.34 5.97 12.71
C VAL A 11 -14.22 5.31 14.08
N ASP A 12 -13.92 6.06 15.14
CA ASP A 12 -13.79 5.53 16.50
C ASP A 12 -15.10 4.89 16.99
N ARG A 13 -16.24 5.53 16.72
CA ARG A 13 -17.56 4.98 17.07
C ARG A 13 -17.88 3.71 16.31
N LEU A 14 -17.53 3.63 15.03
CA LEU A 14 -17.75 2.42 14.23
C LEU A 14 -16.83 1.29 14.67
N LEU A 15 -15.55 1.57 14.94
CA LEU A 15 -14.61 0.59 15.48
C LEU A 15 -15.06 0.04 16.83
N ALA A 16 -15.52 0.90 17.74
CA ALA A 16 -16.06 0.45 19.02
C ALA A 16 -17.27 -0.49 18.86
N ARG A 17 -18.06 -0.32 17.79
CA ARG A 17 -19.19 -1.23 17.47
C ARG A 17 -18.71 -2.55 16.90
N VAL A 18 -17.70 -2.54 16.04
CA VAL A 18 -17.07 -3.75 15.49
C VAL A 18 -16.47 -4.57 16.63
N ALA A 19 -15.66 -3.94 17.49
CA ALA A 19 -15.01 -4.58 18.63
C ALA A 19 -16.01 -5.12 19.68
N ALA A 20 -17.19 -4.50 19.81
CA ALA A 20 -18.25 -5.00 20.69
C ALA A 20 -18.97 -6.25 20.16
N GLY A 21 -18.65 -6.68 18.93
CA GLY A 21 -19.32 -7.77 18.23
C GLY A 21 -20.57 -7.28 17.51
N GLU A 22 -20.64 -7.58 16.22
CA GLU A 22 -21.82 -7.37 15.40
C GLU A 22 -22.49 -8.70 15.06
N PRO A 23 -23.82 -8.73 14.83
CA PRO A 23 -24.45 -9.93 14.32
C PRO A 23 -23.86 -10.29 12.95
N GLU A 24 -23.21 -11.45 12.88
CA GLU A 24 -22.81 -12.09 11.63
C GLU A 24 -24.07 -12.71 10.98
N GLY A 25 -24.38 -12.30 9.75
CA GLY A 25 -25.42 -12.95 8.94
C GLY A 25 -26.49 -12.04 8.31
N GLY A 26 -26.89 -12.42 7.08
CA GLY A 26 -27.80 -11.72 6.16
C GLY A 26 -29.27 -11.58 6.60
N GLY A 27 -29.52 -11.09 7.81
CA GLY A 27 -30.81 -10.52 8.19
C GLY A 27 -31.14 -9.25 7.37
N ARG A 28 -32.29 -8.63 7.63
CA ARG A 28 -32.72 -7.41 6.91
C ARG A 28 -31.70 -6.26 6.95
N ASP A 29 -30.85 -6.23 7.98
CA ASP A 29 -29.83 -5.20 8.18
C ASP A 29 -28.47 -5.53 7.53
N GLY A 30 -28.33 -6.72 6.93
CA GLY A 30 -27.10 -7.21 6.32
C GLY A 30 -26.06 -7.71 7.33
N ASP A 31 -24.96 -8.26 6.80
CA ASP A 31 -23.86 -8.83 7.57
C ASP A 31 -22.81 -7.75 7.94
N LEU A 32 -22.42 -7.65 9.22
CA LEU A 32 -21.43 -6.70 9.76
C LEU A 32 -21.68 -5.22 9.36
N PRO A 33 -22.82 -4.62 9.78
CA PRO A 33 -23.25 -3.32 9.27
C PRO A 33 -22.35 -2.14 9.69
N ALA A 34 -21.76 -2.11 10.89
CA ALA A 34 -20.79 -1.07 11.26
C ALA A 34 -19.48 -1.26 10.51
N PHE A 35 -18.99 -2.50 10.34
CA PHE A 35 -17.79 -2.75 9.54
C PHE A 35 -17.97 -2.29 8.08
N ARG A 36 -19.12 -2.59 7.47
CA ARG A 36 -19.43 -2.11 6.10
C ARG A 36 -19.46 -0.60 5.99
N ARG A 37 -20.05 0.08 6.98
CA ARG A 37 -20.07 1.56 7.04
C ARG A 37 -18.67 2.12 7.23
N LEU A 38 -17.86 1.51 8.09
CA LEU A 38 -16.47 1.88 8.31
C LEU A 38 -15.68 1.79 7.01
N ARG A 39 -15.76 0.65 6.31
CA ARG A 39 -15.09 0.46 5.02
C ARG A 39 -15.55 1.51 4.00
N SER A 40 -16.87 1.67 3.84
CA SER A 40 -17.43 2.67 2.91
C SER A 40 -16.96 4.10 3.23
N LEU A 41 -16.80 4.45 4.50
CA LEU A 41 -16.32 5.77 4.92
C LEU A 41 -14.84 5.97 4.60
N LEU A 42 -14.03 4.91 4.70
CA LEU A 42 -12.58 4.94 4.49
C LEU A 42 -12.18 4.76 3.01
N SER A 43 -13.07 4.27 2.15
CA SER A 43 -12.83 4.14 0.71
C SER A 43 -12.85 5.46 -0.08
N SER A 44 -12.94 6.62 0.57
CA SER A 44 -13.00 7.92 -0.10
C SER A 44 -11.65 8.27 -0.75
N PRO A 45 -11.58 8.48 -2.08
CA PRO A 45 -10.31 8.72 -2.78
C PRO A 45 -9.65 10.09 -2.50
N GLN A 46 -10.34 11.01 -1.83
CA GLN A 46 -9.89 12.40 -1.63
C GLN A 46 -9.02 12.62 -0.39
N GLN A 47 -8.59 11.56 0.30
CA GLN A 47 -7.82 11.72 1.53
C GLN A 47 -6.34 11.88 1.22
N GLU A 48 -5.71 12.86 1.87
CA GLU A 48 -4.27 13.10 1.79
C GLU A 48 -3.48 11.92 2.40
N PRO A 49 -2.25 11.64 1.93
CA PRO A 49 -1.45 10.51 2.42
C PRO A 49 -1.29 10.46 3.94
N GLY A 50 -1.06 11.62 4.58
CA GLY A 50 -0.95 11.71 6.03
C GLY A 50 -2.25 11.40 6.80
N ASP A 51 -3.41 11.68 6.20
CA ASP A 51 -4.71 11.32 6.78
C ASP A 51 -4.97 9.81 6.62
N CYS A 52 -4.59 9.22 5.49
CA CYS A 52 -4.62 7.77 5.28
C CYS A 52 -3.76 7.03 6.33
N ALA A 53 -2.52 7.47 6.55
CA ALA A 53 -1.63 6.89 7.57
C ALA A 53 -2.20 7.01 8.99
N ALA A 54 -2.83 8.15 9.31
CA ALA A 54 -3.45 8.35 10.62
C ALA A 54 -4.68 7.44 10.83
N LEU A 55 -5.46 7.20 9.78
CA LEU A 55 -6.61 6.30 9.83
C LEU A 55 -6.18 4.83 9.88
N ALA A 56 -5.17 4.43 9.11
CA ALA A 56 -4.61 3.09 9.14
C ALA A 56 -4.14 2.67 10.55
N ARG A 57 -3.43 3.57 11.24
CA ARG A 57 -2.97 3.34 12.62
C ARG A 57 -4.09 3.12 13.62
N ARG A 58 -5.28 3.69 13.38
CA ARG A 58 -6.46 3.45 14.24
C ARG A 58 -7.06 2.05 14.04
N LEU A 59 -6.80 1.43 12.89
CA LEU A 59 -7.28 0.08 12.58
C LEU A 59 -6.32 -1.02 13.05
N ALA A 60 -5.17 -0.67 13.66
CA ALA A 60 -4.10 -1.61 13.96
C ALA A 60 -4.54 -2.80 14.83
N ASP A 61 -5.45 -2.55 15.78
CA ASP A 61 -5.90 -3.54 16.76
C ASP A 61 -7.19 -4.28 16.34
N GLU A 62 -7.72 -4.03 15.14
CA GLU A 62 -8.97 -4.63 14.66
C GLU A 62 -8.69 -5.65 13.53
N PRO A 63 -8.66 -6.97 13.82
CA PRO A 63 -8.32 -7.99 12.83
C PRO A 63 -9.21 -7.98 11.59
N LEU A 64 -10.52 -7.70 11.75
CA LEU A 64 -11.45 -7.63 10.62
C LEU A 64 -11.09 -6.49 9.65
N ALA A 65 -10.43 -5.43 10.14
CA ALA A 65 -10.06 -4.26 9.36
C ALA A 65 -8.71 -4.37 8.65
N THR A 66 -7.99 -5.50 8.76
CA THR A 66 -6.61 -5.63 8.22
C THR A 66 -6.51 -5.27 6.73
N THR A 67 -7.44 -5.75 5.89
CA THR A 67 -7.43 -5.40 4.45
C THR A 67 -7.64 -3.91 4.23
N THR A 68 -8.61 -3.29 4.92
CA THR A 68 -8.85 -1.84 4.85
C THR A 68 -7.67 -1.03 5.40
N ARG A 69 -6.96 -1.54 6.41
CA ARG A 69 -5.72 -0.95 6.91
C ARG A 69 -4.63 -0.94 5.84
N VAL A 70 -4.43 -2.07 5.15
CA VAL A 70 -3.46 -2.18 4.05
C VAL A 70 -3.82 -1.25 2.89
N GLU A 71 -5.09 -1.19 2.48
CA GLU A 71 -5.56 -0.24 1.44
C GLU A 71 -5.23 1.22 1.80
N LEU A 72 -5.43 1.61 3.07
CA LEU A 72 -5.07 2.94 3.55
C LEU A 72 -3.55 3.18 3.57
N LEU A 73 -2.75 2.18 3.95
CA LEU A 73 -1.29 2.29 3.97
C LEU A 73 -0.71 2.41 2.56
N VAL A 74 -1.24 1.66 1.59
CA VAL A 74 -0.87 1.83 0.17
C VAL A 74 -1.15 3.26 -0.28
N ARG A 75 -2.31 3.82 0.06
CA ARG A 75 -2.65 5.22 -0.26
C ARG A 75 -1.85 6.25 0.54
N ALA A 76 -1.25 5.86 1.65
CA ALA A 76 -0.38 6.69 2.47
C ALA A 76 1.05 6.77 1.91
N VAL A 77 1.44 5.87 1.00
CA VAL A 77 2.74 5.92 0.34
C VAL A 77 2.82 7.17 -0.53
N ASP A 78 3.81 8.01 -0.25
CA ASP A 78 4.11 9.21 -1.02
C ASP A 78 5.52 9.13 -1.61
N MET A 79 5.59 8.90 -2.92
CA MET A 79 6.85 8.85 -3.67
C MET A 79 7.56 10.22 -3.78
N THR A 80 6.94 11.32 -3.35
CA THR A 80 7.56 12.64 -3.27
C THR A 80 8.18 12.93 -1.89
N ALA A 81 7.92 12.06 -0.91
CA ALA A 81 8.50 12.16 0.42
C ALA A 81 10.00 11.85 0.43
N THR A 82 10.66 12.17 1.54
CA THR A 82 12.07 11.81 1.73
C THR A 82 12.26 10.29 1.80
N GLU A 83 13.47 9.81 1.55
CA GLU A 83 13.80 8.37 1.66
C GLU A 83 13.42 7.80 3.04
N VAL A 84 13.63 8.56 4.11
CA VAL A 84 13.32 8.16 5.49
C VAL A 84 11.81 8.00 5.69
N GLU A 85 11.02 8.96 5.22
CA GLU A 85 9.55 8.93 5.34
C GLU A 85 8.94 7.82 4.49
N LEU A 86 9.44 7.65 3.26
CA LEU A 86 9.00 6.58 2.36
C LEU A 86 9.33 5.20 2.94
N THR A 87 10.53 5.02 3.50
CA THR A 87 10.92 3.77 4.17
C THR A 87 9.99 3.47 5.34
N ALA A 88 9.72 4.46 6.21
CA ALA A 88 8.84 4.27 7.35
C ALA A 88 7.40 3.89 6.94
N ALA A 89 6.87 4.50 5.87
CA ALA A 89 5.54 4.16 5.35
C ALA A 89 5.48 2.73 4.81
N LEU A 90 6.54 2.27 4.14
CA LEU A 90 6.61 0.92 3.58
C LEU A 90 6.87 -0.13 4.65
N ASP A 91 7.66 0.17 5.68
CA ASP A 91 7.81 -0.72 6.84
C ASP A 91 6.47 -0.90 7.56
N GLU A 92 5.68 0.16 7.75
CA GLU A 92 4.34 0.05 8.33
C GLU A 92 3.40 -0.81 7.47
N LEU A 93 3.51 -0.70 6.14
CA LEU A 93 2.78 -1.56 5.19
C LEU A 93 3.22 -3.02 5.29
N VAL A 94 4.52 -3.29 5.34
CA VAL A 94 5.08 -4.65 5.53
C VAL A 94 4.57 -5.26 6.83
N ASP A 95 4.60 -4.51 7.93
CA ASP A 95 4.11 -4.97 9.24
C ASP A 95 2.59 -5.25 9.23
N ALA A 96 1.81 -4.45 8.48
CA ALA A 96 0.37 -4.66 8.36
C ALA A 96 0.01 -5.88 7.51
N VAL A 97 0.82 -6.20 6.49
CA VAL A 97 0.66 -7.40 5.66
C VAL A 97 1.09 -8.65 6.44
N ALA A 98 2.21 -8.57 7.18
CA ALA A 98 2.81 -9.69 7.90
C ALA A 98 2.96 -10.94 7.00
N ASP A 99 2.69 -12.14 7.51
CA ASP A 99 2.82 -13.41 6.78
C ASP A 99 1.62 -13.75 5.89
N ARG A 100 1.02 -12.75 5.22
CA ARG A 100 -0.17 -12.92 4.37
C ARG A 100 0.17 -12.75 2.88
N PRO A 101 0.65 -13.79 2.18
CA PRO A 101 1.17 -13.67 0.82
C PRO A 101 0.16 -13.13 -0.19
N VAL A 102 -1.11 -13.56 -0.11
CA VAL A 102 -2.17 -13.03 -0.99
C VAL A 102 -2.42 -11.54 -0.75
N LEU A 103 -2.37 -11.09 0.50
CA LEU A 103 -2.53 -9.68 0.83
C LEU A 103 -1.31 -8.86 0.38
N ALA A 104 -0.11 -9.44 0.41
CA ALA A 104 1.11 -8.83 -0.12
C ALA A 104 1.00 -8.57 -1.63
N ALA A 105 0.52 -9.56 -2.39
CA ALA A 105 0.31 -9.42 -3.83
C ALA A 105 -0.72 -8.32 -4.15
N VAL A 106 -1.87 -8.32 -3.48
CA VAL A 106 -2.89 -7.28 -3.64
C VAL A 106 -2.35 -5.90 -3.28
N ALA A 107 -1.59 -5.78 -2.18
CA ALA A 107 -0.98 -4.51 -1.78
C ALA A 107 0.02 -3.99 -2.83
N ALA A 108 0.79 -4.89 -3.46
CA ALA A 108 1.72 -4.54 -4.52
C ALA A 108 0.99 -4.08 -5.79
N GLU A 109 -0.08 -4.77 -6.20
CA GLU A 109 -0.93 -4.36 -7.33
C GLU A 109 -1.57 -2.99 -7.11
N ASP A 110 -2.16 -2.77 -5.94
CA ASP A 110 -2.77 -1.49 -5.56
C ASP A 110 -1.72 -0.37 -5.54
N LEU A 111 -0.51 -0.65 -5.06
CA LEU A 111 0.60 0.30 -5.02
C LEU A 111 1.06 0.68 -6.43
N ASP A 112 1.21 -0.28 -7.34
CA ASP A 112 1.54 0.01 -8.74
C ASP A 112 0.45 0.87 -9.39
N GLY A 113 -0.81 0.45 -9.26
CA GLY A 113 -1.97 1.16 -9.81
C GLY A 113 -2.12 2.59 -9.29
N ALA A 114 -1.84 2.83 -8.01
CA ALA A 114 -1.95 4.15 -7.38
C ALA A 114 -0.91 5.18 -7.86
N HIS A 115 0.22 4.71 -8.41
CA HIS A 115 1.37 5.56 -8.70
C HIS A 115 1.78 5.61 -10.17
N ARG A 116 1.55 4.56 -10.96
CA ARG A 116 2.09 4.43 -12.33
C ARG A 116 1.65 5.51 -13.32
N TYR A 117 0.47 6.13 -13.10
CA TYR A 117 -0.09 7.16 -13.99
C TYR A 117 0.04 8.60 -13.45
N ARG A 118 0.83 8.81 -12.39
CA ARG A 118 1.06 10.15 -11.84
C ARG A 118 2.07 10.94 -12.69
N ALA A 119 2.09 12.25 -12.55
CA ALA A 119 3.06 13.11 -13.23
C ALA A 119 4.51 12.76 -12.83
N PRO A 120 5.50 12.82 -13.73
CA PRO A 120 6.90 12.51 -13.44
C PRO A 120 7.44 13.15 -12.15
N LEU A 121 8.32 12.44 -11.45
CA LEU A 121 9.05 12.96 -10.29
C LEU A 121 10.21 13.83 -10.75
N ALA A 122 10.42 14.95 -10.03
CA ALA A 122 11.59 15.80 -10.23
C ALA A 122 12.90 15.09 -9.87
N ASP A 123 12.89 14.29 -8.80
CA ASP A 123 14.00 13.45 -8.38
C ASP A 123 13.50 12.05 -7.93
N PRO A 124 13.82 10.98 -8.69
CA PRO A 124 13.44 9.61 -8.34
C PRO A 124 14.44 8.90 -7.40
N ALA A 125 15.53 9.56 -6.97
CA ALA A 125 16.63 8.92 -6.26
C ALA A 125 16.19 8.26 -4.93
N ALA A 126 15.35 8.95 -4.15
CA ALA A 126 14.83 8.43 -2.88
C ALA A 126 14.02 7.13 -3.09
N VAL A 127 13.12 7.12 -4.08
CA VAL A 127 12.32 5.92 -4.40
C VAL A 127 13.20 4.76 -4.85
N LEU A 128 14.20 5.03 -5.69
CA LEU A 128 15.16 4.00 -6.14
C LEU A 128 16.02 3.45 -5.00
N ALA A 129 16.39 4.27 -4.03
CA ALA A 129 17.10 3.82 -2.83
C ALA A 129 16.25 2.84 -2.02
N VAL A 130 14.98 3.18 -1.79
CA VAL A 130 14.04 2.31 -1.07
C VAL A 130 13.77 1.01 -1.84
N VAL A 131 13.58 1.07 -3.16
CA VAL A 131 13.42 -0.14 -4.01
C VAL A 131 14.59 -1.10 -3.84
N ARG A 132 15.83 -0.60 -3.82
CA ARG A 132 17.01 -1.45 -3.60
C ARG A 132 16.99 -2.07 -2.21
N THR A 133 16.78 -1.28 -1.16
CA THR A 133 16.74 -1.76 0.23
C THR A 133 15.68 -2.86 0.42
N LEU A 134 14.48 -2.66 -0.14
CA LEU A 134 13.41 -3.66 -0.08
C LEU A 134 13.77 -4.92 -0.88
N GLY A 135 14.29 -4.77 -2.10
CA GLY A 135 14.69 -5.90 -2.95
C GLY A 135 15.85 -6.73 -2.39
N ASP A 136 16.73 -6.12 -1.58
CA ASP A 136 17.88 -6.81 -0.98
C ASP A 136 17.52 -7.62 0.28
N SER A 137 16.34 -7.41 0.86
CA SER A 137 15.88 -8.11 2.07
C SER A 137 15.70 -9.63 1.88
N GLY A 138 15.41 -10.05 0.65
CA GLY A 138 15.21 -11.45 0.28
C GLY A 138 13.85 -12.04 0.66
N ASP A 139 12.96 -11.28 1.31
CA ASP A 139 11.63 -11.76 1.67
C ASP A 139 10.54 -11.41 0.64
N LEU A 140 9.46 -12.18 0.65
CA LEU A 140 8.38 -12.08 -0.33
C LEU A 140 7.68 -10.72 -0.29
N VAL A 141 7.31 -10.22 0.89
CA VAL A 141 6.49 -9.01 1.02
C VAL A 141 7.28 -7.80 0.55
N ARG A 142 8.49 -7.61 1.08
CA ARG A 142 9.37 -6.51 0.68
C ARG A 142 9.73 -6.59 -0.79
N GLY A 143 10.03 -7.79 -1.31
CA GLY A 143 10.33 -7.99 -2.73
C GLY A 143 9.17 -7.61 -3.66
N LEU A 144 7.93 -7.99 -3.33
CA LEU A 144 6.74 -7.62 -4.12
C LEU A 144 6.50 -6.10 -4.11
N LEU A 145 6.63 -5.46 -2.94
CA LEU A 145 6.52 -4.00 -2.84
C LEU A 145 7.65 -3.29 -3.62
N ALA A 146 8.86 -3.84 -3.60
CA ALA A 146 9.98 -3.33 -4.40
C ALA A 146 9.69 -3.40 -5.91
N ALA A 147 9.14 -4.52 -6.38
CA ALA A 147 8.76 -4.72 -7.78
C ALA A 147 7.65 -3.76 -8.21
N ALA A 148 6.61 -3.59 -7.39
CA ALA A 148 5.55 -2.63 -7.64
C ALA A 148 6.06 -1.18 -7.72
N LEU A 149 6.88 -0.75 -6.75
CA LEU A 149 7.46 0.60 -6.74
C LEU A 149 8.38 0.84 -7.94
N ALA A 150 9.23 -0.12 -8.28
CA ALA A 150 10.13 -0.02 -9.44
C ALA A 150 9.34 0.09 -10.75
N THR A 151 8.27 -0.68 -10.88
CA THR A 151 7.40 -0.70 -12.06
C THR A 151 6.61 0.60 -12.20
N ALA A 152 5.97 1.04 -11.11
CA ALA A 152 5.24 2.30 -11.08
C ALA A 152 6.16 3.49 -11.40
N LEU A 153 7.35 3.52 -10.80
CA LEU A 153 8.35 4.56 -11.05
C LEU A 153 8.84 4.52 -12.50
N GLY A 154 9.11 3.32 -13.04
CA GLY A 154 9.49 3.11 -14.43
C GLY A 154 8.44 3.65 -15.40
N SER A 155 7.19 3.21 -15.24
CA SER A 155 6.04 3.70 -16.05
C SER A 155 5.88 5.22 -15.95
N ARG A 156 5.98 5.77 -14.73
CA ARG A 156 5.83 7.20 -14.44
C ARG A 156 6.94 8.07 -15.03
N GLN A 157 8.16 7.54 -15.16
CA GLN A 157 9.35 8.28 -15.63
C GLN A 157 9.73 7.99 -17.09
N GLY A 158 9.00 7.14 -17.81
CA GLY A 158 9.38 6.69 -19.16
C GLY A 158 10.62 5.78 -19.14
N TRP A 159 10.67 4.86 -18.17
CA TRP A 159 11.68 3.81 -18.04
C TRP A 159 13.15 4.24 -18.14
N PRO A 160 13.64 5.22 -17.36
CA PRO A 160 15.06 5.53 -17.36
C PRO A 160 15.92 4.32 -16.95
N GLU A 161 17.19 4.29 -17.37
CA GLU A 161 18.11 3.15 -17.18
C GLU A 161 18.14 2.64 -15.74
N GLN A 162 18.13 3.55 -14.76
CA GLN A 162 18.10 3.22 -13.33
C GLN A 162 16.85 2.44 -12.90
N CYS A 163 15.68 2.70 -13.49
CA CYS A 163 14.46 1.93 -13.23
C CYS A 163 14.53 0.55 -13.89
N ARG A 164 15.03 0.49 -15.13
CA ARG A 164 15.25 -0.78 -15.84
C ARG A 164 16.22 -1.68 -15.06
N ALA A 165 17.33 -1.12 -14.59
CA ALA A 165 18.31 -1.82 -13.77
C ALA A 165 17.71 -2.37 -12.46
N ALA A 166 16.85 -1.60 -11.80
CA ALA A 166 16.17 -2.05 -10.58
C ALA A 166 15.26 -3.26 -10.84
N VAL A 167 14.43 -3.24 -11.88
CA VAL A 167 13.58 -4.39 -12.25
C VAL A 167 14.43 -5.60 -12.66
N LEU A 168 15.50 -5.39 -13.43
CA LEU A 168 16.42 -6.46 -13.82
C LEU A 168 17.13 -7.10 -12.62
N ALA A 169 17.39 -6.35 -11.56
CA ALA A 169 17.91 -6.91 -10.31
C ALA A 169 16.85 -7.79 -9.62
N LEU A 170 15.60 -7.34 -9.56
CA LEU A 170 14.48 -8.10 -8.96
C LEU A 170 14.14 -9.39 -9.71
N ARG A 171 14.39 -9.47 -11.02
CA ARG A 171 14.29 -10.74 -11.79
C ARG A 171 15.27 -11.82 -11.31
N ARG A 172 16.26 -11.46 -10.48
CA ARG A 172 17.21 -12.39 -9.84
C ARG A 172 16.92 -12.60 -8.34
N HIS A 173 15.80 -12.08 -7.84
CA HIS A 173 15.41 -12.20 -6.43
C HIS A 173 15.28 -13.69 -6.01
N PRO A 174 15.59 -14.06 -4.76
CA PRO A 174 15.47 -15.45 -4.29
C PRO A 174 14.03 -15.99 -4.33
N GLU A 175 13.04 -15.15 -4.03
CA GLU A 175 11.63 -15.52 -4.06
C GLU A 175 11.08 -15.62 -5.51
N PRO A 176 10.48 -16.77 -5.91
CA PRO A 176 9.91 -16.97 -7.24
C PRO A 176 8.85 -15.95 -7.63
N ASP A 177 7.91 -15.66 -6.74
CA ASP A 177 6.78 -14.77 -7.02
C ASP A 177 7.25 -13.32 -7.24
N VAL A 178 8.32 -12.90 -6.57
CA VAL A 178 8.96 -11.59 -6.80
C VAL A 178 9.60 -11.54 -8.18
N ARG A 179 10.26 -12.63 -8.62
CA ARG A 179 10.83 -12.69 -9.98
C ARG A 179 9.71 -12.62 -11.02
N GLU A 180 8.63 -13.37 -10.82
CA GLU A 180 7.48 -13.39 -11.73
C GLU A 180 6.86 -12.00 -11.86
N SER A 181 6.57 -11.33 -10.74
CA SER A 181 6.11 -9.94 -10.72
C SER A 181 7.08 -8.99 -11.46
N ALA A 182 8.39 -9.15 -11.29
CA ALA A 182 9.38 -8.36 -12.02
C ALA A 182 9.47 -8.69 -13.53
N TYR A 183 9.00 -9.85 -13.96
CA TYR A 183 8.90 -10.21 -15.39
C TYR A 183 7.65 -9.63 -16.05
N GLU A 184 6.57 -9.37 -15.30
CA GLU A 184 5.36 -8.71 -15.81
C GLU A 184 5.59 -7.24 -16.17
N ALA A 185 6.58 -6.60 -15.55
CA ALA A 185 6.97 -5.24 -15.85
C ALA A 185 7.41 -5.09 -17.32
N ASP A 186 6.59 -4.41 -18.11
CA ASP A 186 6.89 -4.04 -19.49
C ASP A 186 7.83 -2.83 -19.52
N LEU A 187 9.10 -3.10 -19.85
CA LEU A 187 10.18 -2.10 -19.87
C LEU A 187 10.21 -1.25 -21.16
N SER A 188 9.23 -1.43 -22.05
CA SER A 188 9.09 -0.63 -23.27
C SER A 188 8.72 0.82 -22.92
N ASP A 189 9.22 1.76 -23.72
CA ASP A 189 8.83 3.15 -23.57
C ASP A 189 7.33 3.28 -23.88
N ALA A 190 6.61 4.04 -23.04
CA ALA A 190 5.26 4.44 -23.39
C ALA A 190 5.35 5.45 -24.55
N ASP A 191 5.08 4.98 -25.77
CA ASP A 191 4.98 5.79 -26.99
C ASP A 191 3.98 6.96 -26.86
#